data_AF-A0A956IYH7-F1
#
_entry.id   AF-A0A956IYH7-F1
#
_cell.length_a   1.000
_cell.length_b   1.000
_cell.length_c   1.000
_cell.angle_alpha   90.00
_cell.angle_beta   90.00
_cell.angle_gamma   90.00
#
_symmetry.space_group_name_H-M   'P 1'
#
loop_
_entity.id
_entity.type
_entity.pdbx_description
1 polymer ?
#
loop_
_entity_poly.entity_id
_entity_poly.type
_entity_poly.pdbx_seq_one_letter_code
_entity_poly.pdbx_strand_id
1 'polypeptide(L)'
;DFMEMQNIYMTMQQELAEQEGQILEDMYKKCQGLIDKMASEMEVDLVLVRDATTVLYTDDALDITNDLIKRYDEKYPKGGDAKKGK
;
A
#
# COMPACT_ATOMS: atom_id res chain seq x y z
N ASP A 1 -12.39 -22.03 30.65
CA ASP A 1 -11.62 -21.56 31.84
C ASP A 1 -11.07 -20.14 31.66
N PHE A 2 -10.83 -19.38 32.74
CA PHE A 2 -10.28 -18.00 32.64
C PHE A 2 -8.95 -17.93 31.87
N MET A 3 -8.07 -18.92 32.08
CA MET A 3 -6.81 -19.05 31.35
C MET A 3 -7.00 -19.34 29.87
N GLU A 4 -8.03 -20.12 29.51
CA GLU A 4 -8.36 -20.42 28.11
C GLU A 4 -8.87 -19.17 27.38
N MET A 5 -9.72 -18.38 28.04
CA MET A 5 -10.19 -17.10 27.51
C MET A 5 -9.04 -16.11 27.30
N GLN A 6 -8.08 -16.04 28.24
CA GLN A 6 -6.90 -15.20 28.09
C GLN A 6 -6.02 -15.64 26.91
N ASN A 7 -5.80 -16.95 26.74
CA ASN A 7 -5.06 -17.49 25.61
C ASN A 7 -5.74 -17.18 24.26
N ILE A 8 -7.06 -17.37 24.16
CA ILE A 8 -7.82 -17.04 22.94
C ILE A 8 -7.66 -15.57 22.59
N TYR A 9 -7.77 -14.67 23.58
CA TYR A 9 -7.61 -13.24 23.33
C TYR A 9 -6.21 -12.86 22.83
N MET A 10 -5.16 -13.46 23.41
CA MET A 10 -3.78 -13.24 22.94
C MET A 10 -3.58 -13.75 21.51
N THR A 11 -4.08 -14.95 21.19
CA THR A 11 -4.01 -15.51 19.84
C THR A 11 -4.74 -14.62 18.84
N MET A 12 -5.95 -14.15 19.16
CA MET A 12 -6.70 -13.26 18.27
C MET A 12 -5.97 -11.93 18.02
N GLN A 13 -5.31 -11.35 19.02
CA GLN A 13 -4.50 -10.14 18.82
C GLN A 13 -3.30 -10.40 17.89
N GLN A 14 -2.65 -11.55 18.06
CA GLN A 14 -1.54 -11.94 17.20
C GLN A 14 -2.00 -12.17 15.75
N GLU A 15 -3.08 -12.93 15.54
CA GLU A 15 -3.64 -13.19 14.21
C GLU A 15 -4.07 -11.90 13.50
N LEU A 16 -4.67 -10.96 14.23
CA LEU A 16 -5.01 -9.64 13.68
C LEU A 16 -3.76 -8.88 13.22
N ALA A 17 -2.73 -8.81 14.06
CA ALA A 17 -1.48 -8.15 13.70
C ALA A 17 -0.78 -8.81 12.49
N GLU A 18 -0.81 -10.14 12.42
CA GLU A 18 -0.28 -10.89 11.27
C GLU A 18 -1.07 -10.60 9.98
N GLN A 19 -2.41 -10.56 10.05
CA GLN A 19 -3.25 -10.23 8.91
C GLN A 19 -3.04 -8.78 8.44
N GLU A 20 -2.98 -7.83 9.37
CA GLU A 20 -2.67 -6.43 9.04
C GLU A 20 -1.31 -6.30 8.36
N GLY A 21 -0.29 -7.00 8.88
CA GLY A 21 1.05 -7.03 8.30
C GLY A 21 1.06 -7.60 6.88
N GLN A 22 0.39 -8.73 6.65
CA GLN A 22 0.30 -9.37 5.34
C GLN A 22 -0.41 -8.48 4.32
N ILE A 23 -1.51 -7.84 4.71
CA ILE A 23 -2.26 -6.92 3.83
C ILE A 23 -1.38 -5.73 3.45
N LEU A 24 -0.69 -5.15 4.43
CA LEU A 24 0.20 -4.02 4.20
C LEU A 24 1.36 -4.40 3.26
N GLU A 25 1.98 -5.56 3.46
CA GLU A 25 3.05 -6.07 2.60
C GLU A 25 2.59 -6.25 1.15
N ASP A 26 1.40 -6.85 0.95
CA ASP A 26 0.82 -7.02 -0.38
C ASP A 26 0.53 -5.67 -1.06
N MET A 27 -0.01 -4.70 -0.30
CA MET A 27 -0.19 -3.33 -0.80
C MET A 27 1.15 -2.71 -1.24
N TYR A 28 2.20 -2.83 -0.44
CA TYR A 28 3.52 -2.31 -0.79
C TYR A 28 4.06 -2.94 -2.08
N LYS A 29 3.97 -4.26 -2.23
CA LYS A 29 4.41 -4.97 -3.46
C LYS A 29 3.63 -4.49 -4.68
N LYS A 30 2.31 -4.31 -4.55
CA LYS A 30 1.46 -3.78 -5.62
C LYS A 30 1.84 -2.36 -6.02
N CYS A 31 2.15 -1.49 -5.06
CA CYS A 31 2.65 -0.14 -5.30
C CYS A 31 4.02 -0.17 -6.00
N GLN A 32 4.97 -0.97 -5.52
CA GLN A 32 6.29 -1.10 -6.14
C GLN A 32 6.19 -1.49 -7.62
N GLY A 33 5.35 -2.47 -7.96
CA GLY A 33 5.14 -2.87 -9.35
C GLY A 33 4.46 -1.81 -10.24
N LEU A 34 3.76 -0.84 -9.65
CA LEU A 34 3.24 0.33 -10.38
C LEU A 34 4.31 1.41 -10.51
N ILE A 35 5.06 1.68 -9.44
CA ILE A 35 6.16 2.65 -9.42
C ILE A 35 7.22 2.29 -10.46
N ASP A 36 7.59 1.02 -10.63
CA ASP A 36 8.56 0.57 -11.64
C ASP A 36 8.14 0.97 -13.08
N LYS A 37 6.85 0.81 -13.39
CA LYS A 37 6.29 1.23 -14.68
C LYS A 37 6.27 2.75 -14.82
N MET A 38 5.84 3.45 -13.77
CA MET A 38 5.81 4.91 -13.77
C MET A 38 7.22 5.49 -13.93
N ALA A 39 8.20 4.93 -13.23
CA ALA A 39 9.59 5.36 -13.31
C ALA A 39 10.14 5.21 -14.74
N SER A 40 9.84 4.07 -15.38
CA SER A 40 10.20 3.82 -16.78
C SER A 40 9.51 4.80 -17.74
N GLU A 41 8.22 5.09 -17.55
CA GLU A 41 7.45 6.03 -18.41
C GLU A 41 7.90 7.49 -18.24
N MET A 42 8.35 7.86 -17.05
CA MET A 42 8.81 9.20 -16.71
C MET A 42 10.31 9.38 -16.92
N GLU A 43 11.02 8.32 -17.34
CA GLU A 43 12.47 8.31 -17.54
C GLU A 43 13.25 8.75 -16.28
N VAL A 44 12.83 8.29 -15.10
CA VAL A 44 13.48 8.59 -13.82
C VAL A 44 14.22 7.37 -13.26
N ASP A 45 15.44 7.60 -12.80
CA ASP A 45 16.30 6.54 -12.25
C ASP A 45 16.09 6.29 -10.75
N LEU A 46 15.44 7.22 -10.04
CA LEU A 46 15.28 7.17 -8.59
C LEU A 46 13.92 7.68 -8.15
N VAL A 47 13.22 6.87 -7.35
CA VAL A 47 11.99 7.24 -6.65
C VAL A 47 12.22 7.06 -5.16
N LEU A 48 11.89 8.08 -4.36
CA LEU A 48 12.03 8.07 -2.92
C LEU A 48 10.65 8.15 -2.27
N VAL A 49 10.46 7.43 -1.16
CA VAL A 49 9.28 7.63 -0.30
C VAL A 49 9.43 8.99 0.36
N ARG A 50 8.40 9.84 0.27
CA ARG A 50 8.42 11.17 0.89
C ARG A 50 8.17 11.07 2.39
N ASP A 51 9.24 11.20 3.18
CA ASP A 51 9.18 11.37 4.63
C ASP A 51 10.22 12.39 5.11
N ALA A 52 10.15 12.80 6.38
CA ALA A 52 11.03 13.85 6.92
C ALA A 52 12.52 13.45 7.00
N THR A 53 12.83 12.16 6.87
CA THR A 53 14.20 11.61 6.89
C THR A 53 14.77 11.41 5.50
N THR A 54 13.92 11.22 4.49
CA THR A 54 14.31 10.94 3.10
C THR A 54 14.22 12.18 2.19
N VAL A 55 13.27 13.08 2.43
CA VAL A 55 13.00 14.24 1.57
C VAL A 55 12.79 15.49 2.43
N LEU A 56 13.75 16.41 2.37
CA LEU A 56 13.65 17.71 3.06
C LEU A 56 12.83 18.72 2.26
N TYR A 57 12.93 18.69 0.94
CA TYR A 57 12.20 19.55 0.02
C TYR A 57 12.09 18.86 -1.35
N THR A 58 10.94 19.02 -1.99
CA THR A 58 10.70 18.65 -3.38
C THR A 58 9.71 19.63 -3.98
N ASP A 59 9.81 19.88 -5.27
CA ASP A 59 8.74 20.54 -6.02
C ASP A 59 7.52 19.60 -6.08
N ASP A 60 6.32 20.16 -5.98
CA ASP A 60 5.07 19.38 -6.03
C ASP A 60 4.86 18.71 -7.39
N ALA A 61 5.44 19.25 -8.46
CA ALA A 61 5.40 18.65 -9.79
C ALA A 61 6.21 17.34 -9.89
N LEU A 62 7.11 17.07 -8.94
CA LEU A 62 7.88 15.82 -8.85
C LEU A 62 7.20 14.78 -7.96
N ASP A 63 6.13 15.14 -7.25
CA ASP A 63 5.40 14.22 -6.38
C ASP A 63 4.39 13.38 -7.18
N ILE A 64 4.77 12.12 -7.45
CA ILE A 64 3.97 11.18 -8.21
C ILE A 64 2.88 10.46 -7.38
N THR A 65 2.73 10.79 -6.09
CA THR A 65 1.86 10.06 -5.16
C THR A 65 0.41 10.02 -5.65
N ASN A 66 -0.12 11.15 -6.15
CA ASN A 66 -1.49 11.22 -6.64
C ASN A 66 -1.71 10.34 -7.87
N ASP A 67 -0.74 10.25 -8.76
CA ASP A 67 -0.86 9.43 -9.98
C ASP A 67 -0.69 7.94 -9.66
N LEU A 68 0.16 7.60 -8.68
CA LEU A 68 0.24 6.25 -8.14
C LEU A 68 -1.10 5.81 -7.55
N ILE A 69 -1.76 6.66 -6.74
CA ILE A 69 -3.07 6.35 -6.15
C ILE A 69 -4.11 6.08 -7.24
N LYS A 70 -4.21 6.94 -8.26
CA LYS A 70 -5.15 6.74 -9.39
C LYS A 70 -4.91 5.40 -10.09
N ARG A 71 -3.66 5.12 -10.47
CA ARG A 71 -3.30 3.87 -11.15
C ARG A 71 -3.52 2.64 -10.27
N TYR A 72 -3.32 2.78 -8.96
CA TYR A 72 -3.60 1.73 -7.99
C TYR A 72 -5.09 1.44 -7.91
N ASP A 73 -5.92 2.45 -7.71
CA ASP A 73 -7.38 2.31 -7.62
C ASP A 73 -7.99 1.78 -8.92
N GLU A 74 -7.48 2.20 -10.08
CA GLU A 74 -7.88 1.68 -11.39
C GLU A 74 -7.53 0.19 -11.55
N LYS A 75 -6.35 -0.23 -11.09
CA LYS A 75 -5.86 -1.61 -11.23
C LYS A 75 -6.44 -2.55 -10.17
N TYR A 76 -6.73 -2.03 -8.98
CA TYR A 76 -7.23 -2.77 -7.82
C TYR A 76 -8.51 -2.10 -7.27
N PRO A 77 -9.60 -2.09 -8.05
CA PRO A 77 -10.85 -1.48 -7.62
C PRO A 77 -11.34 -2.15 -6.34
N LYS A 78 -11.86 -1.34 -5.41
CA LYS A 78 -12.49 -1.84 -4.19
C LYS A 78 -13.60 -2.82 -4.59
N GLY A 79 -13.71 -3.94 -3.86
CA GLY A 79 -14.51 -5.12 -4.21
C GLY A 79 -16.03 -4.95 -4.42
N GLY A 80 -16.53 -3.73 -4.63
CA GLY A 80 -17.91 -3.41 -5.02
C GLY A 80 -18.08 -2.83 -6.43
N ASP A 81 -17.02 -2.34 -7.09
CA ASP A 81 -17.16 -1.57 -8.34
C ASP A 81 -16.94 -2.37 -9.64
N ALA A 82 -16.43 -3.61 -9.54
CA ALA A 82 -16.21 -4.50 -10.69
C ALA A 82 -17.50 -5.03 -11.37
N LYS A 83 -18.70 -4.61 -10.92
CA LYS A 83 -20.01 -5.04 -11.45
C LYS A 83 -20.85 -3.90 -12.06
N LYS A 84 -20.26 -2.78 -12.49
CA LYS A 84 -20.98 -1.70 -13.19
C LYS A 84 -20.37 -1.32 -14.55
N GLY A 85 -19.99 -2.31 -15.32
CA GLY A 85 -19.54 -2.12 -16.70
C GLY A 85 -19.88 -3.33 -17.56
N LYS A 86 -21.17 -3.53 -17.83
CA LYS A 86 -21.64 -4.38 -18.92
C LYS A 86 -22.62 -3.58 -19.76
#